data_AF-A0AAJ2NVT0-F1
#
_entry.id   AF-A0AAJ2NVT0-F1
#
_cell.length_a   1.000
_cell.length_b   1.000
_cell.length_c   1.000
_cell.angle_alpha   90.00
_cell.angle_beta   90.00
_cell.angle_gamma   90.00
#
_symmetry.space_group_name_H-M   'P 1'
#
loop_
_entity.id
_entity.type
_entity.pdbx_description
1 polymer ?
#
loop_
_entity_poly.entity_id
_entity_poly.type
_entity_poly.pdbx_seq_one_letter_code
_entity_poly.pdbx_strand_id
1 'polypeptide(L)'
;MRYLPDRNVNREPIARLSSCQWIDATRNLVVLGQSSVGKTYLAQALLNAACRKYYTARFFRLDDLANRLVVLEPTSQRRLDFLTDLDNCDLLVLDDFLTTPVAPHTAAELLNILAAREGRGSTLVTSQFDPPDWYKSLQDAVIAESILNRIVAGAEIIALDGPNMRRHLATATP
;
A
#
# COMPACT_ATOMS: atom_id res chain seq x y z
N MET A 1 -11.07 -6.59 13.85
CA MET A 1 -11.67 -5.42 13.15
C MET A 1 -13.07 -5.16 13.69
N ARG A 2 -13.39 -3.92 14.10
CA ARG A 2 -14.77 -3.54 14.45
C ARG A 2 -15.54 -3.16 13.19
N TYR A 3 -16.61 -3.90 12.90
CA TYR A 3 -17.55 -3.66 11.80
C TYR A 3 -18.63 -2.72 12.31
N LEU A 4 -18.42 -1.41 12.11
CA LEU A 4 -19.44 -0.40 12.40
C LEU A 4 -20.26 -0.14 11.13
N PRO A 5 -21.58 0.10 11.22
CA PRO A 5 -22.44 0.31 10.04
C PRO A 5 -21.91 1.40 9.11
N ASP A 6 -21.40 2.50 9.68
CA ASP A 6 -20.99 3.69 8.92
C ASP A 6 -19.62 3.55 8.25
N ARG A 7 -18.92 2.42 8.43
CA ARG A 7 -17.54 2.29 7.93
C ARG A 7 -17.41 1.81 6.49
N ASN A 8 -18.53 1.46 5.85
CA ASN A 8 -18.54 0.77 4.55
C ASN A 8 -17.63 -0.49 4.54
N VAL A 9 -17.52 -1.15 5.71
CA VAL A 9 -16.68 -2.33 5.93
C VAL A 9 -17.60 -3.54 5.89
N ASN A 10 -17.74 -4.15 4.70
CA ASN A 10 -18.50 -5.40 4.56
C ASN A 10 -17.63 -6.61 4.96
N ARG A 11 -18.23 -7.57 5.68
CA ARG A 11 -17.52 -8.76 6.16
C ARG A 11 -17.03 -9.66 5.03
N GLU A 12 -17.82 -9.79 3.98
CA GLU A 12 -17.56 -10.69 2.86
C GLU A 12 -16.30 -10.29 2.04
N PRO A 13 -16.15 -9.03 1.57
CA PRO A 13 -14.91 -8.60 0.91
C PRO A 13 -13.67 -8.83 1.78
N ILE A 14 -13.74 -8.53 3.08
CA ILE A 14 -12.60 -8.70 3.99
C ILE A 14 -12.26 -10.17 4.19
N ALA A 15 -13.27 -11.03 4.34
CA ALA A 15 -13.06 -12.47 4.45
C ALA A 15 -12.41 -13.02 3.17
N ARG A 16 -12.89 -12.59 2.00
CA ARG A 16 -12.30 -12.95 0.70
C ARG A 16 -10.85 -12.48 0.58
N LEU A 17 -10.55 -11.23 0.94
CA LEU A 17 -9.19 -10.70 0.87
C LEU A 17 -8.24 -11.38 1.87
N SER A 18 -8.76 -11.81 3.02
CA SER A 18 -8.02 -12.60 4.02
C SER A 18 -7.70 -14.01 3.55
N SER A 19 -8.33 -14.50 2.47
CA SER A 19 -7.96 -15.77 1.84
C SER A 19 -6.61 -15.69 1.11
N CYS A 20 -6.15 -14.48 0.79
CA CYS A 20 -4.92 -14.18 0.04
C CYS A 20 -4.89 -14.63 -1.43
N GLN A 21 -5.99 -15.14 -1.99
CA GLN A 21 -6.05 -15.56 -3.41
C GLN A 21 -5.73 -14.43 -4.41
N TRP A 22 -5.92 -13.17 -4.01
CA TRP A 22 -5.56 -12.02 -4.83
C TRP A 22 -4.04 -11.83 -4.94
N ILE A 23 -3.27 -12.33 -3.97
CA ILE A 23 -1.80 -12.36 -3.99
C ILE A 23 -1.33 -13.41 -5.00
N ASP A 24 -1.93 -14.61 -4.99
CA ASP A 24 -1.63 -15.66 -5.97
C ASP A 24 -1.92 -15.21 -7.41
N ALA A 25 -2.96 -14.38 -7.58
CA ALA A 25 -3.33 -13.80 -8.87
C ALA A 25 -2.51 -12.54 -9.22
N THR A 26 -1.50 -12.17 -8.41
CA THR A 26 -0.66 -10.97 -8.58
C THR A 26 -1.47 -9.68 -8.76
N ARG A 27 -2.63 -9.58 -8.11
CA ARG A 27 -3.51 -8.41 -8.19
C ARG A 27 -3.12 -7.39 -7.14
N ASN A 28 -3.24 -6.12 -7.47
CA ASN A 28 -3.02 -5.04 -6.52
C ASN A 28 -4.29 -4.74 -5.72
N LEU A 29 -4.10 -4.14 -4.55
CA LEU A 29 -5.20 -3.70 -3.69
C LEU A 29 -5.00 -2.24 -3.30
N VAL A 30 -6.05 -1.43 -3.43
CA VAL A 30 -6.02 -0.02 -3.01
C VAL A 30 -7.06 0.19 -1.91
N VAL A 31 -6.61 0.66 -0.76
CA VAL A 31 -7.47 0.99 0.38
C VAL A 31 -7.55 2.51 0.53
N LEU A 32 -8.70 3.08 0.21
CA LEU A 32 -8.99 4.51 0.27
C LEU A 32 -9.79 4.86 1.52
N GLY A 33 -9.80 6.13 1.90
CA GLY A 33 -10.63 6.64 3.00
C GLY A 33 -9.99 7.77 3.77
N GLN A 34 -10.78 8.49 4.57
CA GLN A 34 -10.28 9.64 5.34
C GLN A 34 -9.23 9.27 6.39
N SER A 35 -8.57 10.26 6.99
CA SER A 35 -7.62 10.00 8.08
C SER A 35 -8.31 9.28 9.24
N SER A 36 -7.60 8.32 9.84
CA SER A 36 -8.05 7.58 11.02
C SER A 36 -9.31 6.71 10.86
N VAL A 37 -9.79 6.44 9.64
CA VAL A 37 -10.88 5.48 9.39
C VAL A 37 -10.41 4.02 9.42
N GLY A 38 -9.12 3.76 9.67
CA GLY A 38 -8.58 2.41 9.85
C GLY A 38 -7.95 1.74 8.61
N LYS A 39 -7.48 2.53 7.62
CA LYS A 39 -6.78 2.02 6.43
C LYS A 39 -5.53 1.21 6.77
N THR A 40 -4.60 1.81 7.53
CA THR A 40 -3.37 1.14 8.00
C THR A 40 -3.69 -0.15 8.76
N TYR A 41 -4.73 -0.13 9.60
CA TYR A 41 -5.15 -1.32 10.34
C TYR A 41 -5.60 -2.45 9.41
N LEU A 42 -6.39 -2.14 8.37
CA LEU A 42 -6.81 -3.13 7.39
C LEU A 42 -5.60 -3.67 6.61
N ALA A 43 -4.71 -2.80 6.14
CA ALA A 43 -3.49 -3.20 5.44
C ALA A 43 -2.61 -4.13 6.29
N GLN A 44 -2.41 -3.79 7.57
CA GLN A 44 -1.67 -4.63 8.51
C GLN A 44 -2.37 -5.95 8.82
N ALA A 45 -3.71 -5.96 8.89
CA ALA A 45 -4.48 -7.19 9.10
C ALA A 45 -4.35 -8.14 7.91
N LEU A 46 -4.42 -7.62 6.68
CA LEU A 46 -4.22 -8.40 5.45
C LEU A 46 -2.77 -8.87 5.30
N LEU A 47 -1.79 -8.03 5.64
CA LEU A 47 -0.38 -8.42 5.73
C LEU A 47 -0.20 -9.57 6.74
N ASN A 48 -0.81 -9.49 7.91
CA ASN A 48 -0.74 -10.56 8.91
C ASN A 48 -1.37 -11.86 8.39
N ALA A 49 -2.50 -11.78 7.69
CA ALA A 49 -3.13 -12.94 7.07
C ALA A 49 -2.22 -13.57 6.01
N ALA A 50 -1.54 -12.76 5.20
CA ALA A 50 -0.55 -13.22 4.23
C ALA A 50 0.64 -13.93 4.91
N CYS A 51 1.22 -13.32 5.96
CA CYS A 51 2.31 -13.96 6.71
C CYS A 51 1.89 -15.30 7.34
N ARG A 52 0.66 -15.41 7.85
CA ARG A 52 0.12 -16.67 8.41
C ARG A 52 -0.05 -17.77 7.36
N LYS A 53 -0.12 -17.39 6.09
CA LYS A 53 -0.16 -18.29 4.93
C LYS A 53 1.22 -18.44 4.27
N TYR A 54 2.28 -18.01 4.95
CA TYR A 54 3.68 -18.14 4.53
C TYR A 54 4.09 -17.29 3.31
N TYR A 55 3.29 -16.31 2.91
CA TYR A 55 3.73 -15.31 1.94
C TYR A 55 4.82 -14.43 2.55
N THR A 56 5.86 -14.15 1.77
CA THR A 56 6.83 -13.11 2.07
C THR A 56 6.18 -11.75 1.90
N ALA A 57 6.18 -10.95 2.97
CA ALA A 57 5.53 -9.65 2.95
C ALA A 57 6.42 -8.55 3.51
N ARG A 58 6.28 -7.34 2.96
CA ARG A 58 6.99 -6.14 3.38
C ARG A 58 6.00 -5.01 3.60
N PHE A 59 6.28 -4.18 4.59
CA PHE A 59 5.46 -3.03 4.95
C PHE A 59 6.35 -1.80 5.07
N PHE A 60 5.96 -0.73 4.38
CA PHE A 60 6.57 0.58 4.52
C PHE A 60 5.50 1.65 4.50
N ARG A 61 5.64 2.68 5.32
CA ARG A 61 5.07 3.98 4.97
C ARG A 61 5.85 4.52 3.78
N LEU A 62 5.19 5.20 2.83
CA LEU A 62 5.86 5.66 1.61
C LEU A 62 7.02 6.63 1.90
N ASP A 63 6.85 7.51 2.88
CA ASP A 63 7.89 8.44 3.37
C ASP A 63 9.11 7.70 3.94
N ASP A 64 8.91 6.65 4.72
CA ASP A 64 9.99 5.81 5.25
C ASP A 64 10.74 5.06 4.15
N LEU A 65 10.02 4.54 3.15
CA LEU A 65 10.64 3.91 1.98
C LEU A 65 11.48 4.91 1.20
N ALA A 66 10.95 6.10 0.94
CA ALA A 66 11.65 7.20 0.28
C ALA A 66 12.97 7.54 0.99
N ASN A 67 12.90 7.72 2.32
CA ASN A 67 14.10 8.00 3.13
C ASN A 67 15.13 6.88 3.05
N ARG A 68 14.70 5.61 3.08
CA ARG A 68 15.60 4.46 2.94
C ARG A 68 16.29 4.44 1.57
N LEU A 69 15.55 4.73 0.50
CA LEU A 69 16.11 4.81 -0.86
C LEU A 69 17.13 5.94 -0.99
N VAL A 70 16.94 7.07 -0.30
CA VAL A 70 17.91 8.18 -0.30
C VAL A 70 19.18 7.84 0.49
N VAL A 71 19.05 7.19 1.65
CA VAL A 71 20.19 6.90 2.54
C VAL A 71 21.04 5.73 2.04
N LEU A 72 20.45 4.77 1.32
CA LEU A 72 21.19 3.63 0.78
C LEU A 72 21.99 4.04 -0.46
N GLU A 73 23.32 3.95 -0.36
CA GLU A 73 24.23 4.28 -1.44
C GLU A 73 23.92 3.49 -2.73
N PRO A 74 23.76 4.15 -3.90
CA PRO A 74 23.33 3.53 -5.16
C PRO A 74 24.10 2.29 -5.61
N THR A 75 25.40 2.25 -5.36
CA THR A 75 26.31 1.18 -5.79
C THR A 75 26.55 0.12 -4.72
N SER A 76 25.99 0.28 -3.52
CA SER A 76 26.24 -0.64 -2.41
C SER A 76 25.49 -1.97 -2.59
N GLN A 77 26.15 -3.08 -2.23
CA GLN A 77 25.51 -4.40 -2.20
C GLN A 77 24.25 -4.41 -1.33
N ARG A 78 24.31 -3.71 -0.19
CA ARG A 78 23.18 -3.58 0.74
C ARG A 78 21.93 -2.99 0.06
N ARG A 79 22.12 -2.04 -0.85
CA ARG A 79 21.02 -1.45 -1.61
C ARG A 79 20.46 -2.45 -2.62
N LEU A 80 21.32 -3.16 -3.33
CA LEU A 80 20.90 -4.19 -4.29
C LEU A 80 20.08 -5.28 -3.59
N ASP A 81 20.54 -5.75 -2.42
CA ASP A 81 19.81 -6.74 -1.62
C ASP A 81 18.46 -6.20 -1.15
N PHE A 82 18.42 -4.93 -0.71
CA PHE A 82 17.17 -4.27 -0.31
C PHE A 82 16.17 -4.16 -1.46
N LEU A 83 16.60 -3.74 -2.65
CA LEU A 83 15.73 -3.66 -3.82
C LEU A 83 15.27 -5.05 -4.27
N THR A 84 16.17 -6.04 -4.28
CA THR A 84 15.85 -7.44 -4.61
C THR A 84 14.78 -8.00 -3.66
N ASP A 85 14.87 -7.66 -2.37
CA ASP A 85 13.89 -8.05 -1.36
C ASP A 85 12.51 -7.41 -1.59
N LEU A 86 12.48 -6.13 -2.00
CA LEU A 86 11.24 -5.45 -2.38
C LEU A 86 10.64 -6.02 -3.67
N ASP A 87 11.47 -6.36 -4.65
CA ASP A 87 11.01 -6.86 -5.95
C ASP A 87 10.45 -8.28 -5.85
N ASN A 88 11.06 -9.12 -5.01
CA ASN A 88 10.72 -10.55 -4.93
C ASN A 88 9.71 -10.91 -3.84
N CYS A 89 9.34 -10.01 -2.93
CA CYS A 89 8.34 -10.33 -1.93
C CYS A 89 6.94 -10.52 -2.56
N ASP A 90 6.19 -11.51 -2.06
CA ASP A 90 4.84 -11.81 -2.56
C ASP A 90 3.89 -10.62 -2.36
N LEU A 91 4.02 -9.92 -1.23
CA LEU A 91 3.21 -8.75 -0.88
C LEU A 91 4.05 -7.55 -0.43
N LEU A 92 3.96 -6.44 -1.14
CA LEU A 92 4.49 -5.15 -0.72
C LEU A 92 3.33 -4.23 -0.30
N VAL A 93 3.37 -3.76 0.95
CA VAL A 93 2.44 -2.77 1.47
C VAL A 93 3.10 -1.39 1.50
N LEU A 94 2.46 -0.42 0.84
CA LEU A 94 2.81 1.00 0.86
C LEU A 94 1.69 1.78 1.55
N ASP A 95 1.92 2.12 2.82
CA ASP A 95 0.99 2.87 3.67
C ASP A 95 1.19 4.39 3.51
N ASP A 96 0.14 5.17 3.73
CA ASP A 96 0.14 6.64 3.56
C ASP A 96 0.67 7.07 2.17
N PHE A 97 0.21 6.38 1.13
CA PHE A 97 0.68 6.55 -0.23
C PHE A 97 0.32 7.93 -0.79
N LEU A 98 1.36 8.63 -1.24
CA LEU A 98 1.30 9.95 -1.87
C LEU A 98 0.49 10.98 -1.08
N THR A 99 0.48 10.86 0.25
CA THR A 99 -0.10 11.86 1.15
C THR A 99 0.78 13.12 1.25
N THR A 100 2.04 12.99 0.87
CA THR A 100 3.03 14.07 0.77
C THR A 100 3.73 14.01 -0.59
N PRO A 101 4.21 15.14 -1.13
CA PRO A 101 4.99 15.14 -2.37
C PRO A 101 6.24 14.26 -2.28
N VAL A 102 6.57 13.60 -3.38
CA VAL A 102 7.76 12.74 -3.51
C VAL A 102 8.76 13.39 -4.47
N ALA A 103 10.04 13.32 -4.15
CA ALA A 103 11.10 13.85 -5.01
C ALA A 103 11.17 13.08 -6.35
N PRO A 104 11.50 13.73 -7.48
CA PRO A 104 11.52 13.08 -8.80
C PRO A 104 12.37 11.82 -8.87
N HIS A 105 13.55 11.82 -8.25
CA HIS A 105 14.43 10.64 -8.18
C HIS A 105 13.74 9.47 -7.49
N THR A 106 13.15 9.71 -6.31
CA THR A 106 12.42 8.69 -5.55
C THR A 106 11.19 8.18 -6.29
N ALA A 107 10.49 9.04 -7.04
CA ALA A 107 9.38 8.62 -7.88
C ALA A 107 9.85 7.66 -8.99
N ALA A 108 11.01 7.93 -9.63
CA ALA A 108 11.59 7.01 -10.60
C ALA A 108 12.00 5.67 -9.99
N GLU A 109 12.55 5.67 -8.77
CA GLU A 109 12.87 4.44 -8.04
C GLU A 109 11.63 3.64 -7.67
N LEU A 110 10.58 4.31 -7.19
CA LEU A 110 9.28 3.70 -6.91
C LEU A 110 8.70 3.07 -8.19
N LEU A 111 8.77 3.76 -9.33
CA LEU A 111 8.36 3.22 -10.61
C LEU A 111 9.12 1.94 -10.97
N ASN A 112 10.44 1.92 -10.77
CA ASN A 112 11.27 0.73 -11.04
C ASN A 112 10.87 -0.45 -10.15
N ILE A 113 10.64 -0.22 -8.86
CA ILE A 113 10.16 -1.26 -7.93
C ILE A 113 8.79 -1.79 -8.40
N LEU A 114 7.85 -0.91 -8.72
CA LEU A 114 6.52 -1.32 -9.19
C LEU A 114 6.57 -2.10 -10.51
N ALA A 115 7.42 -1.66 -11.45
CA ALA A 115 7.64 -2.36 -12.72
C ALA A 115 8.30 -3.72 -12.52
N ALA A 116 9.25 -3.84 -11.57
CA ALA A 116 9.85 -5.11 -11.21
C ALA A 116 8.87 -6.08 -10.52
N ARG A 117 7.76 -5.58 -9.98
CA ARG A 117 6.75 -6.42 -9.31
C ARG A 117 5.60 -6.82 -10.23
N GLU A 118 5.44 -6.16 -11.37
CA GLU A 118 4.35 -6.37 -12.31
C GLU A 118 4.26 -7.84 -12.76
N GLY A 119 3.11 -8.47 -12.49
CA GLY A 119 2.85 -9.90 -12.78
C GLY A 119 3.66 -10.89 -11.95
N ARG A 120 4.40 -10.44 -10.93
CA ARG A 120 5.26 -11.28 -10.07
C ARG A 120 4.88 -11.22 -8.59
N GLY A 121 4.43 -10.07 -8.11
CA GLY A 121 4.01 -9.87 -6.73
C GLY A 121 2.94 -8.79 -6.60
N SER A 122 2.15 -8.88 -5.54
CA SER A 122 1.04 -7.97 -5.30
C SER A 122 1.47 -6.74 -4.51
N THR A 123 0.90 -5.59 -4.83
CA THR A 123 1.12 -4.34 -4.10
C THR A 123 -0.19 -3.88 -3.47
N LEU A 124 -0.16 -3.62 -2.16
CA LEU A 124 -1.26 -3.03 -1.41
C LEU A 124 -0.89 -1.57 -1.08
N VAL A 125 -1.72 -0.65 -1.54
CA VAL A 125 -1.58 0.77 -1.25
C VAL A 125 -2.68 1.23 -0.30
N THR A 126 -2.35 2.04 0.70
CA THR A 126 -3.35 2.83 1.42
C THR A 126 -3.20 4.31 1.09
N SER A 127 -4.30 5.02 0.86
CA SER A 127 -4.24 6.48 0.67
C SER A 127 -5.49 7.16 1.20
N GLN A 128 -5.35 8.44 1.52
CA GLN A 128 -6.50 9.32 1.78
C GLN A 128 -6.96 10.10 0.55
N PHE A 129 -6.17 10.05 -0.52
CA PHE A 129 -6.43 10.70 -1.78
C PHE A 129 -6.82 9.66 -2.82
N ASP A 130 -7.74 10.01 -3.70
CA ASP A 130 -8.12 9.16 -4.81
C ASP A 130 -6.99 9.12 -5.86
N PRO A 131 -6.89 8.07 -6.70
CA PRO A 131 -5.82 7.96 -7.68
C PRO A 131 -5.60 9.21 -8.55
N PRO A 132 -6.63 9.94 -9.05
CA PRO A 132 -6.41 11.18 -9.80
C PRO A 132 -5.76 12.31 -8.99
N ASP A 133 -5.84 12.29 -7.66
CA ASP A 133 -5.19 13.28 -6.81
C ASP A 133 -3.71 12.97 -6.55
N TRP A 134 -3.28 11.73 -6.79
CA TRP A 134 -1.88 11.31 -6.62
C TRP A 134 -0.93 12.02 -7.60
N TYR A 135 -1.42 12.47 -8.75
CA TYR A 135 -0.63 13.31 -9.68
C TYR A 135 -0.12 14.59 -9.01
N LYS A 136 -0.84 15.15 -8.02
CA LYS A 136 -0.42 16.37 -7.32
C LYS A 136 0.83 16.15 -6.47
N SER A 137 1.11 14.91 -6.08
CA SER A 137 2.25 14.52 -5.26
C SER A 137 3.46 14.08 -6.10
N LEU A 138 3.32 14.03 -7.43
CA LEU A 138 4.35 13.58 -8.38
C LEU A 138 4.62 14.69 -9.42
N GLN A 139 5.88 15.10 -9.56
CA GLN A 139 6.22 16.26 -10.41
C GLN A 139 6.23 15.93 -11.92
N ASP A 140 6.63 14.71 -12.28
CA ASP A 140 6.72 14.25 -13.67
C ASP A 140 5.44 13.49 -14.04
N ALA A 141 4.70 14.01 -15.02
CA ALA A 141 3.42 13.44 -15.45
C ALA A 141 3.55 12.04 -16.09
N VAL A 142 4.67 11.76 -16.78
CA VAL A 142 4.91 10.46 -17.42
C VAL A 142 5.22 9.40 -16.36
N ILE A 143 6.03 9.75 -15.37
CA ILE A 143 6.30 8.87 -14.22
C ILE A 143 5.02 8.66 -13.41
N ALA A 144 4.24 9.72 -13.17
CA ALA A 144 2.98 9.63 -12.44
C ALA A 144 2.01 8.67 -13.13
N GLU A 145 1.76 8.87 -14.43
CA GLU A 145 0.91 8.00 -15.23
C GLU A 145 1.38 6.54 -15.17
N SER A 146 2.68 6.32 -15.27
CA SER A 146 3.29 4.98 -15.24
C SER A 146 3.15 4.28 -13.88
N ILE A 147 3.22 5.03 -12.78
CA ILE A 147 3.01 4.52 -11.41
C ILE A 147 1.54 4.20 -11.20
N LEU A 148 0.64 5.11 -11.55
CA LEU A 148 -0.80 4.94 -11.35
C LEU A 148 -1.32 3.76 -12.14
N ASN A 149 -0.96 3.63 -13.41
CA ASN A 149 -1.39 2.50 -14.23
C ASN A 149 -0.96 1.17 -13.62
N ARG A 150 0.27 1.06 -13.09
CA ARG A 150 0.73 -0.18 -12.45
C ARG A 150 0.01 -0.50 -11.16
N ILE A 151 -0.35 0.51 -10.36
CA ILE A 151 -1.04 0.30 -9.10
C ILE A 151 -2.52 0.00 -9.31
N VAL A 152 -3.18 0.71 -10.23
CA VAL A 152 -4.64 0.75 -10.35
C VAL A 152 -5.16 -0.21 -11.42
N ALA A 153 -4.38 -0.53 -12.47
CA ALA A 153 -4.85 -1.43 -13.52
C ALA A 153 -5.11 -2.83 -12.95
N GLY A 154 -6.37 -3.26 -13.03
CA GLY A 154 -6.81 -4.55 -12.50
C GLY A 154 -6.81 -4.65 -10.96
N ALA A 155 -6.60 -3.54 -10.27
CA ALA A 155 -6.60 -3.51 -8.81
C ALA A 155 -8.02 -3.57 -8.26
N GLU A 156 -8.14 -4.20 -7.09
CA GLU A 156 -9.35 -4.09 -6.31
C GLU A 156 -9.27 -2.85 -5.42
N ILE A 157 -10.31 -2.00 -5.46
CA ILE A 157 -10.37 -0.77 -4.68
C ILE A 157 -11.40 -0.92 -3.56
N ILE A 158 -10.98 -0.65 -2.33
CA ILE A 158 -11.82 -0.64 -1.13
C ILE A 158 -11.85 0.77 -0.58
N ALA A 159 -13.02 1.40 -0.57
CA ALA A 159 -13.24 2.67 0.09
C ALA A 159 -13.74 2.43 1.52
N LEU A 160 -12.92 2.80 2.50
CA LEU A 160 -13.30 2.84 3.91
C LEU A 160 -13.88 4.19 4.27
N ASP A 161 -14.98 4.16 5.01
CA ASP A 161 -15.61 5.37 5.56
C ASP A 161 -15.72 5.26 7.10
N GLY A 162 -16.45 6.20 7.70
CA GLY A 162 -16.91 6.16 9.06
C GLY A 162 -16.07 6.98 10.03
N PRO A 163 -16.34 6.84 11.35
CA PRO A 163 -15.79 7.73 12.35
C PRO A 163 -14.28 7.55 12.52
N ASN A 164 -13.64 8.56 13.12
CA ASN A 164 -12.25 8.46 13.56
C ASN A 164 -12.10 7.33 14.58
N MET A 165 -11.49 6.22 14.15
CA MET A 165 -11.38 5.00 14.94
C MET A 165 -10.44 5.15 16.13
N ARG A 166 -9.45 6.05 16.07
CA ARG A 166 -8.56 6.31 17.20
C ARG A 166 -9.35 6.91 18.37
N ARG A 167 -10.21 7.90 18.09
CA ARG A 167 -11.10 8.49 19.11
C ARG A 167 -12.15 7.49 19.60
N HIS A 168 -12.79 6.79 18.67
CA HIS A 168 -13.85 5.83 19.01
C HIS A 168 -13.35 4.67 19.88
N LEU A 169 -12.12 4.17 19.64
CA LEU A 169 -11.52 3.13 20.49
C LEU A 169 -11.10 3.68 21.85
N ALA A 170 -10.58 4.91 21.92
CA ALA A 170 -10.20 5.55 23.18
C ALA A 170 -11.41 5.73 24.11
N THR A 171 -12.57 6.13 23.57
CA THR A 171 -13.81 6.30 24.33
C THR A 171 -14.55 4.99 24.63
N ALA A 172 -14.16 3.87 24.00
CA ALA A 172 -14.81 2.57 24.15
C ALA A 172 -14.06 1.62 25.12
N THR A 173 -13.17 2.17 25.94
CA THR A 173 -12.54 1.46 27.07
C THR A 173 -13.36 1.81 28.33
N PRO A 174 -13.84 0.83 29.11
CA PRO A 174 -14.58 1.08 30.35
C PRO A 174 -13.72 1.76 31.42
#